data_AF-A0A952D677-F1
#
_entry.id   AF-A0A952D677-F1
#
_cell.length_a   1.000
_cell.length_b   1.000
_cell.length_c   1.000
_cell.angle_alpha   90.00
_cell.angle_beta   90.00
_cell.angle_gamma   90.00
#
_symmetry.space_group_name_H-M   'P 1'
#
loop_
_entity.id
_entity.type
_entity.pdbx_description
1 polymer ?
#
loop_
_entity_poly.entity_id
_entity_poly.type
_entity_poly.pdbx_seq_one_letter_code
_entity_poly.pdbx_strand_id
1 'polypeptide(L)' 'RLVRPYFGMHRFEWEGCKEVEFHLGHGEMFRLLKSCGFLVDDLIELQAPSGATTRYEFTTPEWSHRYPSEEIWKATKVR' A
#
# COMPACT_ATOMS: atom_id res chain seq x y z
N ARG A 1 -14.13 -7.37 -11.15
CA ARG A 1 -13.20 -7.24 -12.30
C ARG A 1 -11.84 -6.82 -11.76
N LEU A 2 -10.76 -7.55 -12.02
CA LEU A 2 -9.40 -7.07 -11.73
C LEU A 2 -9.05 -5.99 -12.74
N VAL A 3 -8.63 -4.82 -12.24
CA VAL A 3 -8.44 -3.62 -13.10
C VAL A 3 -6.97 -3.38 -13.46
N ARG A 4 -6.02 -3.92 -12.69
CA ARG A 4 -4.58 -3.75 -12.91
C ARG A 4 -3.82 -5.03 -12.53
N PRO A 5 -2.71 -5.35 -13.23
CA PRO A 5 -1.82 -6.42 -12.84
C PRO A 5 -1.03 -6.04 -11.58
N TYR A 6 -0.79 -7.02 -10.70
CA TYR A 6 0.02 -6.84 -9.48
C TYR A 6 1.54 -6.82 -9.76
N PHE A 7 1.99 -7.49 -10.82
CA PHE A 7 3.40 -7.48 -11.20
C PHE A 7 3.68 -6.34 -12.18
N GLY A 8 4.79 -5.61 -11.95
CA GLY A 8 5.17 -4.43 -12.76
C GLY A 8 4.53 -3.12 -12.29
N MET A 9 4.08 -3.06 -11.04
CA MET A 9 3.59 -1.82 -10.42
C MET A 9 4.77 -0.86 -10.24
N HIS A 10 4.72 0.31 -10.88
CA HIS A 10 5.72 1.36 -10.69
C HIS A 10 5.12 2.76 -10.84
N ARG A 11 4.32 2.99 -11.88
CA ARG A 11 3.71 4.29 -12.17
C ARG A 11 2.32 4.09 -12.72
N PHE A 12 1.36 4.79 -12.12
CA PHE A 12 -0.02 4.83 -12.54
C PHE A 12 -0.42 6.26 -12.86
N GLU A 13 -1.10 6.43 -13.99
CA GLU A 13 -1.87 7.63 -14.29
C GLU A 13 -3.33 7.28 -14.07
N TRP A 14 -4.03 8.09 -13.28
CA TRP A 14 -5.42 7.85 -12.97
C TRP A 14 -6.34 8.45 -14.04
N GLU A 15 -7.20 7.63 -14.65
CA GLU A 15 -8.14 8.12 -15.64
C GLU A 15 -9.14 9.09 -14.98
N GLY A 16 -9.32 10.27 -15.58
CA GLY A 16 -10.29 11.27 -15.11
C GLY A 16 -9.74 12.30 -14.10
N CYS A 17 -8.54 12.12 -13.57
CA CYS A 17 -7.82 13.13 -12.81
C CYS A 17 -6.36 13.26 -13.32
N LYS A 18 -5.73 14.43 -13.17
CA LYS A 18 -4.31 14.62 -13.58
C LYS A 18 -3.35 14.14 -12.48
N GLU A 19 -3.62 12.97 -11.94
CA GLU A 19 -2.89 12.42 -10.80
C GLU A 19 -1.99 11.28 -11.24
N VAL A 20 -0.76 11.30 -10.70
CA VAL A 20 0.25 10.27 -10.94
C VAL A 20 0.60 9.65 -9.60
N GLU A 21 0.51 8.33 -9.54
CA GLU A 21 0.88 7.55 -8.36
C GLU A 21 2.07 6.65 -8.67
N PHE A 22 2.98 6.53 -7.71
CA PHE A 22 4.08 5.57 -7.76
C PHE A 22 3.88 4.54 -6.67
N HIS A 23 3.79 3.28 -7.06
CA HIS A 23 3.48 2.19 -6.15
C HIS A 23 4.26 0.95 -6.57
N LEU A 24 4.87 0.26 -5.62
CA LEU A 24 5.60 -0.99 -5.83
C LEU A 24 4.81 -2.15 -5.26
N GLY A 25 4.96 -3.34 -5.84
CA GLY A 25 4.49 -4.55 -5.17
C GLY A 25 5.31 -4.81 -3.89
N HIS A 26 4.73 -5.52 -2.92
CA HIS A 26 5.34 -5.73 -1.60
C HIS A 26 6.75 -6.36 -1.71
N GLY A 27 6.92 -7.34 -2.60
CA GLY A 27 8.21 -7.99 -2.82
C GLY A 27 9.27 -7.04 -3.39
N GLU A 28 8.87 -6.04 -4.16
CA GLU A 28 9.78 -5.02 -4.71
C GLU A 28 10.12 -3.97 -3.65
N MET A 29 9.13 -3.51 -2.87
CA MET A 29 9.35 -2.63 -1.73
C MET A 29 10.34 -3.24 -0.73
N PHE A 30 10.16 -4.51 -0.37
CA PHE A 30 11.07 -5.24 0.53
C PHE A 30 12.51 -5.25 0.00
N ARG A 31 12.70 -5.58 -1.30
CA ARG A 31 14.04 -5.59 -1.92
C ARG A 31 14.65 -4.19 -1.98
N LEU A 32 13.85 -3.18 -2.30
CA LEU A 32 14.28 -1.78 -2.33
C LEU A 32 14.79 -1.34 -0.95
N LEU A 33 13.99 -1.52 0.11
CA LEU A 33 14.38 -1.17 1.47
C LEU A 33 15.69 -1.85 1.89
N LYS A 34 15.81 -3.16 1.62
CA LYS A 34 17.07 -3.89 1.88
C LYS A 34 18.26 -3.33 1.10
N SER A 35 18.08 -3.02 -0.19
CA SER A 35 19.14 -2.46 -1.03
C SER A 35 19.61 -1.09 -0.53
N CYS A 36 18.71 -0.33 0.12
CA CYS A 36 19.01 0.96 0.74
C CYS A 36 19.66 0.84 2.14
N GLY A 37 20.00 -0.38 2.59
CA GLY A 37 20.63 -0.61 3.89
C GLY A 37 19.67 -0.64 5.07
N PHE A 38 18.37 -0.90 4.82
CA PHE A 38 17.41 -1.10 5.89
C PHE A 38 17.22 -2.59 6.21
N LEU A 39 17.09 -2.89 7.49
CA LEU A 39 16.45 -4.10 7.96
C LEU A 39 14.94 -3.86 7.96
N VAL A 40 14.17 -4.69 7.25
CA VAL A 40 12.71 -4.64 7.29
C VAL A 40 12.26 -5.35 8.56
N ASP A 41 11.70 -4.60 9.51
CA ASP A 41 11.28 -5.10 10.81
C ASP A 41 9.88 -5.69 10.76
N ASP A 42 8.97 -5.07 9.98
CA ASP A 42 7.57 -5.48 9.91
C ASP A 42 6.86 -4.96 8.64
N LEU A 43 5.79 -5.65 8.24
CA LEU A 43 4.79 -5.19 7.28
C LEU A 43 3.43 -5.29 7.97
N ILE A 44 2.82 -4.14 8.25
CA ILE A 44 1.57 -4.07 9.00
C ILE A 44 0.44 -3.70 8.03
N GLU A 45 -0.55 -4.59 7.94
CA GLU A 45 -1.77 -4.41 7.16
C GLU A 45 -2.91 -3.94 8.07
N LEU A 46 -3.40 -2.71 7.88
CA LEU A 46 -4.40 -2.13 8.77
C LEU A 46 -5.81 -2.64 8.45
N GLN A 47 -6.46 -3.25 9.44
CA GLN A 47 -7.88 -3.60 9.41
C GLN A 47 -8.72 -2.55 10.14
N ALA A 48 -9.78 -2.06 9.51
CA ALA A 48 -10.70 -1.14 10.17
C ALA A 48 -11.50 -1.84 11.29
N PRO A 49 -11.63 -1.21 12.47
CA PRO A 49 -12.46 -1.74 13.54
C PRO A 49 -13.95 -1.71 13.17
N SER A 50 -14.75 -2.50 13.88
CA SER A 50 -16.20 -2.44 13.74
C SER A 50 -16.73 -1.04 14.07
N GLY A 51 -17.66 -0.52 13.25
CA GLY A 51 -18.23 0.81 13.40
C GLY A 51 -17.32 1.97 12.95
N ALA A 52 -16.21 1.67 12.27
CA ALA A 52 -15.38 2.71 11.65
C ALA A 52 -16.18 3.55 10.65
N THR A 53 -15.83 4.83 10.57
CA THR A 53 -16.38 5.77 9.59
C THR A 53 -15.24 6.38 8.79
N THR A 54 -15.53 6.90 7.59
CA THR A 54 -14.52 7.49 6.71
C THR A 54 -15.12 8.70 5.98
N ARG A 55 -14.23 9.62 5.57
CA ARG A 55 -14.57 10.69 4.62
C ARG A 55 -14.03 10.41 3.21
N TYR A 56 -13.35 9.29 3.01
CA TYR A 56 -12.78 8.89 1.73
C TYR A 56 -13.74 7.96 0.98
N GLU A 57 -14.01 8.28 -0.27
CA GLU A 57 -14.97 7.54 -1.09
C GLU A 57 -14.43 6.19 -1.59
N PHE A 58 -13.11 6.08 -1.77
CA PHE A 58 -12.46 4.91 -2.37
C PHE A 58 -12.07 3.82 -1.37
N THR A 59 -12.11 4.12 -0.06
CA THR A 59 -11.75 3.19 1.01
C THR A 59 -12.89 3.10 2.02
N THR A 60 -13.95 2.36 1.67
CA THR A 60 -15.15 2.28 2.50
C THR A 60 -14.92 1.43 3.75
N PRO A 61 -15.64 1.66 4.86
CA PRO A 61 -15.48 0.87 6.09
C PRO A 61 -15.70 -0.63 5.86
N GLU A 62 -16.64 -1.00 4.99
CA GLU A 62 -16.91 -2.40 4.65
C GLU A 62 -15.73 -3.06 3.92
N TRP A 63 -15.08 -2.31 3.02
CA TRP A 63 -13.86 -2.74 2.35
C TRP A 63 -12.72 -2.88 3.35
N SER A 64 -12.45 -1.81 4.11
CA SER A 64 -11.37 -1.71 5.09
C SER A 64 -11.46 -2.75 6.22
N HIS A 65 -12.66 -3.25 6.50
CA HIS A 65 -12.86 -4.31 7.46
C HIS A 65 -12.43 -5.69 6.94
N ARG A 66 -12.45 -5.90 5.62
CA ARG A 66 -12.12 -7.19 4.97
C ARG A 66 -10.75 -7.21 4.29
N TYR A 67 -10.25 -6.04 3.91
CA TYR A 67 -9.03 -5.86 3.14
C TYR A 67 -8.23 -4.68 3.70
N PRO A 68 -6.89 -4.73 3.64
CA PRO A 68 -6.06 -3.61 4.07
C PRO A 68 -6.38 -2.38 3.24
N SER A 69 -6.55 -1.26 3.94
CA SER A 69 -6.70 0.05 3.33
C SER A 69 -5.39 0.77 3.10
N GLU A 70 -4.41 0.42 3.93
CA GLU A 70 -3.08 0.99 3.98
C GLU A 70 -2.13 -0.13 4.41
N GLU A 71 -0.88 0.00 3.96
CA GLU A 71 0.24 -0.82 4.41
C GLU A 71 1.28 0.05 5.11
N ILE A 72 1.87 -0.46 6.18
CA ILE A 72 2.95 0.22 6.91
C ILE A 72 4.19 -0.66 6.87
N TRP A 73 5.24 -0.13 6.26
CA TRP A 73 6.57 -0.73 6.27
C TRP A 73 7.37 -0.16 7.45
N LYS A 74 7.68 -1.01 8.42
CA LYS A 74 8.57 -0.66 9.51
C LYS A 74 9.97 -1.15 9.17
N ALA A 75 10.93 -0.24 9.16
CA ALA A 75 12.30 -0.58 8.82
C ALA A 75 13.32 0.24 9.62
N THR A 76 14.40 -0.41 10.02
CA THR A 76 15.50 0.21 10.77
C THR A 76 16.72 0.33 9.87
N LYS A 77 17.28 1.54 9.76
CA LYS A 77 18.51 1.75 8.99
C LYS A 77 19.69 1.17 9.74
N VAL A 78 20.35 0.20 9.12
CA VAL A 78 21.58 -0.37 9.66
C VAL A 78 22.71 0.58 9.25
N ARG A 79 23.45 1.09 10.23
CA ARG A 79 24.58 2.01 10.01
C ARG A 79 25.70 1.35 9.23
#